data_AF-A0A955XEG2-F1
#
_entry.id   AF-A0A955XEG2-F1
#
_cell.length_a   1.000
_cell.length_b   1.000
_cell.length_c   1.000
_cell.angle_alpha   90.00
_cell.angle_beta   90.00
_cell.angle_gamma   90.00
#
_symmetry.space_group_name_H-M   'P 1'
#
loop_
_entity.id
_entity.type
_entity.pdbx_description
1 polymer ?
#
loop_
_entity_poly.entity_id
_entity_poly.type
_entity_poly.pdbx_seq_one_letter_code
_entity_poly.pdbx_strand_id
1 'polypeptide(L)'
;MADLSPLDLVFSETIARHFPNARIEDGVVELGFGDLKMRCEVNGSQEFGGGRTVSLYMRLWGGAAGPAPTFISISGYGDNDHNAVITGGCNWACTFGPLLRAGLAGEQVPDLPVTHATVQGHAMAVYTDGLDRFVGVEA
;
A
#
# COMPACT_ATOMS: atom_id res chain seq x y z
N MET A 1 -1.36 4.11 23.12
CA MET A 1 -1.46 4.17 21.65
C MET A 1 -2.39 5.30 21.31
N ALA A 2 -2.08 6.13 20.30
CA ALA A 2 -3.02 7.15 19.84
C ALA A 2 -4.31 6.47 19.39
N ASP A 3 -5.46 7.04 19.74
CA ASP A 3 -6.77 6.56 19.32
C ASP A 3 -6.86 6.65 17.78
N LEU A 4 -7.32 5.58 17.13
CA LEU A 4 -7.47 5.57 15.68
C LEU A 4 -8.67 6.42 15.30
N SER A 5 -8.51 7.30 14.32
CA SER A 5 -9.64 8.04 13.78
C SER A 5 -10.61 7.09 13.05
N PRO A 6 -11.90 7.45 12.90
CA PRO A 6 -12.83 6.68 12.09
C PRO A 6 -12.35 6.44 10.65
N LEU A 7 -11.60 7.39 10.07
CA LEU A 7 -11.04 7.23 8.72
C LEU A 7 -9.83 6.29 8.71
N ASP A 8 -9.04 6.19 9.79
CA ASP A 8 -7.96 5.19 9.91
C ASP A 8 -8.52 3.77 9.94
N LEU A 9 -9.68 3.58 10.58
CA LEU A 9 -10.40 2.30 10.58
C LEU A 9 -10.89 1.94 9.19
N VAL A 10 -11.53 2.89 8.47
CA VAL A 10 -11.94 2.69 7.07
C VAL A 10 -10.74 2.34 6.20
N PHE A 11 -9.61 3.02 6.38
CA PHE A 11 -8.41 2.74 5.61
C PHE A 11 -7.87 1.34 5.90
N SER A 12 -7.75 0.97 7.18
CA SER A 12 -7.30 -0.35 7.62
C SER A 12 -8.20 -1.48 7.09
N GLU A 13 -9.52 -1.31 7.15
CA GLU A 13 -10.49 -2.25 6.58
C GLU A 13 -10.38 -2.35 5.06
N THR A 14 -10.17 -1.22 4.39
CA THR A 14 -9.98 -1.20 2.93
C THR A 14 -8.77 -2.04 2.55
N ILE A 15 -7.62 -1.84 3.22
CA ILE A 15 -6.42 -2.64 3.01
C ILE A 15 -6.69 -4.12 3.30
N ALA A 16 -7.26 -4.45 4.46
CA ALA A 16 -7.49 -5.84 4.87
C ALA A 16 -8.37 -6.61 3.87
N ARG A 17 -9.40 -5.97 3.29
CA ARG A 17 -10.30 -6.61 2.31
C ARG A 17 -9.61 -7.06 1.02
N HIS A 18 -8.43 -6.52 0.70
CA HIS A 18 -7.66 -6.94 -0.48
C HIS A 18 -6.79 -8.18 -0.25
N PHE A 19 -6.69 -8.66 0.99
CA PHE A 19 -5.83 -9.79 1.34
C PHE A 19 -6.66 -10.89 2.03
N PRO A 20 -6.81 -12.08 1.42
CA PRO A 20 -7.78 -13.09 1.86
C PRO A 20 -7.68 -13.52 3.33
N ASN A 21 -6.47 -13.50 3.89
CA ASN A 21 -6.19 -13.94 5.25
C ASN A 21 -5.90 -12.79 6.21
N ALA A 22 -6.09 -11.54 5.78
CA ALA A 22 -5.77 -10.39 6.61
C ALA A 22 -6.73 -10.25 7.81
N ARG A 23 -6.19 -9.72 8.89
CA ARG A 23 -6.91 -9.45 10.15
C ARG A 23 -6.50 -8.11 10.69
N ILE A 24 -7.37 -7.50 11.49
CA ILE A 24 -7.08 -6.26 12.19
C ILE A 24 -7.03 -6.56 13.68
N GLU A 25 -5.87 -6.35 14.29
CA GLU A 25 -5.63 -6.56 15.72
C GLU A 25 -5.00 -5.28 16.30
N ASP A 26 -5.62 -4.72 17.34
CA ASP A 26 -5.15 -3.51 18.02
C ASP A 26 -4.79 -2.34 17.09
N GLY A 27 -5.56 -2.18 16.00
CA GLY A 27 -5.34 -1.13 15.00
C GLY A 27 -4.21 -1.38 14.01
N VAL A 28 -3.71 -2.61 13.95
CA VAL A 28 -2.70 -3.08 12.99
C VAL A 28 -3.34 -4.09 12.05
N VAL A 29 -3.12 -3.92 10.75
CA VAL A 29 -3.49 -4.89 9.73
C VAL A 29 -2.39 -5.95 9.66
N GLU A 30 -2.69 -7.16 10.10
CA GLU A 30 -1.89 -8.34 9.75
C GLU A 30 -2.27 -8.76 8.33
N LEU A 31 -1.34 -8.70 7.38
CA LEU A 31 -1.67 -8.87 5.95
C LEU A 31 -2.05 -10.32 5.57
N GLY A 32 -1.80 -11.29 6.46
CA GLY A 32 -2.15 -12.69 6.25
C GLY A 32 -1.21 -13.44 5.29
N PHE A 33 -0.05 -12.86 4.97
CA PHE A 33 1.05 -13.47 4.22
C PHE A 33 2.40 -12.90 4.66
N GLY A 34 3.46 -13.70 4.53
CA GLY A 34 4.85 -13.28 4.75
C GLY A 34 5.16 -12.68 6.13
N ASP A 35 4.34 -12.97 7.16
CA ASP A 35 4.40 -12.35 8.49
C ASP A 35 4.46 -10.81 8.46
N LEU A 36 3.83 -10.20 7.45
CA LEU A 36 3.80 -8.77 7.25
C LEU A 36 2.65 -8.10 8.02
N LYS A 37 2.97 -6.96 8.62
CA LYS A 37 2.06 -6.12 9.40
C LYS A 37 2.09 -4.70 8.90
N MET A 38 0.96 -4.03 8.97
CA MET A 38 0.79 -2.67 8.50
C MET A 38 -0.02 -1.82 9.46
N ARG A 39 0.45 -0.59 9.73
CA ARG A 39 -0.37 0.46 10.34
C ARG A 39 -0.81 1.44 9.27
N CYS A 40 -2.09 1.74 9.24
CA CYS A 40 -2.72 2.65 8.31
C CYS A 40 -3.13 3.94 9.03
N GLU A 41 -2.82 5.09 8.46
CA GLU A 41 -3.07 6.41 9.03
C GLU A 41 -3.51 7.40 7.94
N VAL A 42 -4.58 8.12 8.20
CA VAL A 42 -5.06 9.24 7.40
C VAL A 42 -4.44 10.51 7.95
N ASN A 43 -3.40 11.00 7.27
CA ASN A 43 -2.62 12.14 7.73
C ASN A 43 -3.35 13.47 7.57
N GLY A 44 -4.20 13.59 6.55
CA GLY A 44 -4.96 14.82 6.32
C GLY A 44 -5.74 14.82 5.03
N SER A 45 -6.71 15.74 4.95
CA SER A 45 -7.61 15.90 3.82
C SER A 45 -7.73 17.38 3.42
N GLN A 46 -7.90 17.62 2.12
CA GLN A 46 -8.08 18.97 1.57
C GLN A 46 -9.01 18.95 0.35
N GLU A 47 -9.57 20.11 0.02
CA GLU A 47 -10.32 20.28 -1.23
C GLU A 47 -9.38 20.26 -2.44
N PHE A 48 -9.82 19.62 -3.51
CA PHE A 48 -9.09 19.55 -4.77
C PHE A 48 -10.06 19.43 -5.94
N GLY A 49 -10.09 20.45 -6.82
CA GLY A 49 -10.86 20.40 -8.07
C GLY A 49 -12.37 20.18 -7.90
N GLY A 50 -12.98 20.66 -6.81
CA GLY A 50 -14.39 20.42 -6.48
C GLY A 50 -14.67 19.07 -5.80
N GLY A 51 -13.65 18.26 -5.57
CA GLY A 51 -13.70 17.05 -4.74
C GLY A 51 -12.76 17.15 -3.54
N ARG A 52 -12.36 15.98 -3.02
CA ARG A 52 -11.47 15.80 -1.87
C ARG A 52 -10.26 14.98 -2.26
N THR A 53 -9.11 15.35 -1.70
CA THR A 53 -7.91 14.52 -1.70
C THR A 53 -7.46 14.25 -0.28
N VAL A 54 -6.98 13.03 -0.03
CA VAL A 54 -6.56 12.54 1.28
C VAL A 54 -5.17 11.94 1.19
N SER A 55 -4.28 12.35 2.10
CA SER A 55 -2.96 11.73 2.26
C SER A 55 -3.05 10.52 3.17
N LEU A 56 -2.67 9.36 2.64
CA LEU A 56 -2.73 8.06 3.32
C LEU A 56 -1.33 7.55 3.58
N TYR A 57 -1.02 7.30 4.86
CA TYR A 57 0.27 6.83 5.33
C TYR A 57 0.16 5.39 5.80
N MET A 58 1.14 4.59 5.41
CA MET A 58 1.28 3.20 5.82
C MET A 58 2.66 2.99 6.39
N ARG A 59 2.73 2.23 7.48
CA ARG A 59 3.99 1.73 8.02
C ARG A 59 3.96 0.21 7.90
N LEU A 60 4.85 -0.38 7.11
CA LEU A 60 4.95 -1.82 6.87
C LEU A 60 6.15 -2.40 7.63
N TRP A 61 5.99 -3.52 8.33
CA TRP A 61 7.08 -4.24 9.01
C TRP A 61 6.75 -5.73 9.12
N GLY A 62 7.69 -6.50 9.69
CA GLY A 62 7.57 -7.94 9.88
C GLY A 62 8.16 -8.75 8.72
N GLY A 63 8.23 -10.07 8.90
CA GLY A 63 8.76 -10.99 7.90
C GLY A 63 10.08 -10.55 7.27
N ALA A 64 10.15 -10.63 5.94
CA ALA A 64 11.31 -10.21 5.16
C ALA A 64 11.56 -8.69 5.17
N ALA A 65 10.57 -7.86 5.54
CA ALA A 65 10.77 -6.42 5.72
C ALA A 65 11.52 -6.08 7.03
N GLY A 66 11.62 -7.04 7.95
CA GLY A 66 12.28 -6.87 9.24
C GLY A 66 11.46 -6.05 10.25
N PRO A 67 11.98 -5.86 11.47
CA PRO A 67 11.23 -5.25 12.57
C PRO A 67 11.10 -3.71 12.48
N ALA A 68 11.92 -3.06 11.65
CA ALA A 68 11.91 -1.61 11.49
C ALA A 68 10.79 -1.20 10.51
N PRO A 69 9.84 -0.32 10.89
CA PRO A 69 8.77 0.07 9.99
C PRO A 69 9.25 0.88 8.79
N THR A 70 8.93 0.40 7.59
CA THR A 70 9.10 1.13 6.33
C THR A 70 7.90 2.03 6.09
N PHE A 71 8.16 3.31 5.85
CA PHE A 71 7.11 4.28 5.55
C PHE A 71 6.72 4.24 4.07
N ILE A 72 5.42 4.26 3.80
CA ILE A 72 4.82 4.26 2.47
C ILE A 72 3.68 5.29 2.48
N SER A 73 3.49 6.01 1.37
CA SER A 73 2.41 6.98 1.24
C SER A 73 1.73 6.88 -0.11
N ILE A 74 0.42 7.13 -0.13
CA ILE A 74 -0.38 7.32 -1.34
C ILE A 74 -1.37 8.45 -1.12
N SER A 75 -1.83 9.08 -2.21
CA SER A 75 -2.96 10.01 -2.16
C SER A 75 -4.21 9.34 -2.72
N GLY A 76 -5.32 9.53 -2.01
CA GLY A 76 -6.65 9.17 -2.46
C GLY A 76 -7.41 10.39 -3.00
N TYR A 77 -8.36 10.15 -3.90
CA TYR A 77 -9.23 11.18 -4.49
C TYR A 77 -10.68 10.70 -4.53
N GLY A 78 -11.63 11.59 -4.25
CA GLY A 78 -13.05 11.27 -4.31
C GLY A 78 -13.94 12.46 -3.94
N ASP A 79 -15.26 12.26 -4.02
CA ASP A 79 -16.24 13.33 -3.76
C ASP A 79 -16.32 13.73 -2.28
N ASN A 80 -15.82 12.88 -1.38
CA ASN A 80 -15.72 13.12 0.05
C ASN A 80 -14.50 12.37 0.63
N ASP A 81 -14.12 12.68 1.88
CA ASP A 81 -12.93 12.07 2.52
C ASP A 81 -13.04 10.54 2.62
N HIS A 82 -14.22 10.00 2.92
CA HIS A 82 -14.45 8.56 3.01
C HIS A 82 -14.18 7.86 1.66
N ASN A 83 -14.73 8.40 0.57
CA ASN A 83 -14.50 7.86 -0.77
C ASN A 83 -13.04 8.03 -1.21
N ALA A 84 -12.41 9.15 -0.87
CA ALA A 84 -10.99 9.36 -1.17
C ALA A 84 -10.10 8.35 -0.43
N VAL A 85 -10.37 8.05 0.85
CA VAL A 85 -9.67 7.01 1.61
C VAL A 85 -9.80 5.64 0.94
N ILE A 86 -11.03 5.25 0.57
CA ILE A 86 -11.27 3.96 -0.09
C ILE A 86 -10.53 3.90 -1.42
N THR A 87 -10.66 4.91 -2.27
CA THR A 87 -9.99 4.95 -3.58
C THR A 87 -8.46 4.83 -3.42
N GLY A 88 -7.87 5.61 -2.52
CA GLY A 88 -6.42 5.56 -2.28
C GLY A 88 -5.96 4.21 -1.73
N GLY A 89 -6.71 3.64 -0.78
CA GLY A 89 -6.40 2.31 -0.24
C GLY A 89 -6.52 1.19 -1.27
N CYS A 90 -7.58 1.20 -2.07
CA CYS A 90 -7.77 0.26 -3.17
C CYS A 90 -6.64 0.35 -4.20
N ASN A 91 -6.31 1.57 -4.63
CA ASN A 91 -5.24 1.78 -5.60
C ASN A 91 -3.90 1.25 -5.07
N TRP A 92 -3.55 1.57 -3.82
CA TRP A 92 -2.34 1.06 -3.22
C TRP A 92 -2.34 -0.46 -3.12
N ALA A 93 -3.41 -1.06 -2.60
CA ALA A 93 -3.47 -2.50 -2.38
C ALA A 93 -3.44 -3.30 -3.69
N CYS A 94 -4.10 -2.80 -4.73
CA CYS A 94 -4.10 -3.43 -6.05
C CYS A 94 -2.74 -3.31 -6.75
N THR A 95 -2.03 -2.18 -6.62
CA THR A 95 -0.72 -1.97 -7.26
C THR A 95 0.44 -2.63 -6.47
N PHE A 96 0.46 -2.48 -5.15
CA PHE A 96 1.58 -2.94 -4.33
C PHE A 96 1.34 -4.29 -3.67
N GLY A 97 0.09 -4.70 -3.44
CA GLY A 97 -0.22 -5.99 -2.83
C GLY A 97 0.42 -7.18 -3.55
N PRO A 98 0.31 -7.29 -4.89
CA PRO A 98 1.00 -8.32 -5.66
C PRO A 98 2.53 -8.27 -5.51
N LEU A 99 3.12 -7.07 -5.51
CA LEU A 99 4.56 -6.87 -5.31
C LEU A 99 5.04 -7.35 -3.94
N LEU A 100 4.27 -7.09 -2.88
CA LEU A 100 4.61 -7.55 -1.52
C LEU A 100 4.54 -9.07 -1.42
N ARG A 101 3.50 -9.70 -1.99
CA ARG A 101 3.37 -11.17 -2.00
C ARG A 101 4.53 -11.84 -2.73
N ALA A 102 4.90 -11.33 -3.89
CA ALA A 102 6.02 -11.88 -4.66
C ALA A 102 7.38 -11.59 -4.00
N GLY A 103 7.65 -10.32 -3.69
CA GLY A 103 8.97 -9.86 -3.26
C GLY A 103 9.31 -10.18 -1.81
N LEU A 104 8.31 -10.26 -0.92
CA LEU A 104 8.54 -10.44 0.53
C LEU A 104 7.97 -11.74 1.09
N ALA A 105 7.04 -12.40 0.39
CA ALA A 105 6.53 -13.72 0.78
C ALA A 105 6.92 -14.84 -0.19
N GLY A 106 7.59 -14.53 -1.30
CA GLY A 106 8.04 -15.51 -2.28
C GLY A 106 6.89 -16.19 -3.03
N GLU A 107 5.68 -15.59 -3.01
CA GLU A 107 4.52 -16.15 -3.70
C GLU A 107 4.67 -16.01 -5.22
N GLN A 108 4.23 -17.03 -5.95
CA GLN A 108 4.09 -16.94 -7.40
C GLN A 108 2.81 -16.18 -7.72
N VAL A 109 2.95 -14.92 -8.10
CA VAL A 109 1.83 -14.08 -8.53
C VAL A 109 1.66 -14.22 -10.05
N PRO A 110 0.50 -14.70 -10.54
CA PRO A 110 0.23 -14.78 -11.97
C PRO A 110 0.40 -13.43 -12.66
N ASP A 111 0.95 -13.45 -13.86
CA ASP A 111 1.09 -12.28 -14.74
C ASP A 111 1.95 -11.13 -14.19
N LEU A 112 2.67 -11.33 -13.08
CA LEU A 112 3.61 -10.34 -12.54
C LEU A 112 4.99 -10.44 -13.23
N PRO A 113 5.42 -9.44 -14.01
CA PRO A 113 6.73 -9.46 -14.64
C PRO A 113 7.87 -9.40 -13.61
N VAL A 114 8.82 -10.34 -13.72
CA VAL A 114 10.04 -10.37 -12.92
C VAL A 114 11.24 -10.17 -13.85
N THR A 115 12.04 -9.15 -13.56
CA THR A 115 13.33 -8.92 -14.24
C THR A 115 14.46 -9.05 -13.24
N HIS A 116 15.68 -9.26 -13.72
CA HIS A 116 16.87 -9.29 -12.86
C HIS A 116 17.72 -8.07 -13.15
N ALA A 117 18.10 -7.34 -12.10
CA ALA A 117 18.95 -6.16 -12.21
C ALA A 117 20.09 -6.24 -11.19
N THR A 118 21.19 -5.55 -11.49
CA THR A 118 22.30 -5.39 -10.54
C THR A 118 22.19 -4.03 -9.90
N VAL A 119 21.86 -3.98 -8.60
CA VAL A 119 21.79 -2.74 -7.81
C VAL A 119 22.99 -2.71 -6.88
N GLN A 120 23.86 -1.71 -7.05
CA GLN A 120 25.11 -1.57 -6.27
C GLN A 120 25.96 -2.86 -6.24
N GLY A 121 26.06 -3.56 -7.37
CA GLY A 121 26.82 -4.81 -7.49
C GLY A 121 26.08 -6.07 -7.01
N HIS A 122 24.85 -5.94 -6.50
CA HIS A 122 24.05 -7.07 -6.03
C HIS A 122 22.99 -7.44 -7.07
N ALA A 123 22.96 -8.70 -7.49
CA ALA A 123 21.89 -9.21 -8.34
C ALA A 123 20.59 -9.29 -7.53
N MET A 124 19.54 -8.66 -8.05
CA MET A 124 18.23 -8.55 -7.41
C MET A 124 17.13 -8.88 -8.40
N ALA A 125 16.08 -9.54 -7.90
CA ALA A 125 14.81 -9.65 -8.63
C ALA A 125 14.05 -8.31 -8.50
N VAL A 126 13.57 -7.80 -9.63
CA VAL A 126 12.80 -6.58 -9.75
C VAL A 126 11.40 -6.94 -10.22
N TYR A 127 10.41 -6.67 -9.36
CA TYR A 127 9.00 -6.88 -9.60
C TYR A 127 8.36 -5.55 -10.01
N THR A 128 7.58 -5.55 -11.10
CA THR A 128 6.90 -4.33 -11.58
C THR A 128 5.41 -4.61 -11.74
N ASP A 129 4.56 -3.79 -11.12
CA ASP A 129 3.11 -3.90 -11.25
C ASP A 129 2.48 -2.51 -11.28
N GLY A 130 1.57 -2.29 -12.22
CA GLY A 130 0.64 -1.16 -12.24
C GLY A 130 1.15 0.28 -12.05
N LEU A 131 2.45 0.57 -12.09
CA LEU A 131 2.96 1.95 -12.00
C LEU A 131 2.58 2.70 -13.28
N ASP A 132 1.58 3.58 -13.17
CA ASP A 132 1.10 4.47 -14.22
C ASP A 132 2.28 5.11 -14.93
N ARG A 133 2.47 4.72 -16.20
CA ARG A 133 3.40 5.39 -17.09
C ARG A 133 2.88 6.80 -17.33
N PHE A 134 3.46 7.80 -16.68
CA PHE A 134 3.43 9.14 -17.24
C PHE A 134 4.48 9.22 -18.36
N VAL A 135 4.01 9.31 -19.61
CA VAL A 135 4.81 9.68 -20.78
C VAL A 135 4.54 11.16 -21.05
N GLY A 136 5.51 12.02 -20.73
CA GLY A 136 5.48 13.43 -21.12
C GLY A 136 5.78 13.58 -22.62
N VAL A 137 5.17 14.58 -23.25
CA VAL A 137 5.49 14.96 -24.63
C VAL A 137 6.84 15.67 -24.62
N GLU A 138 7.81 15.22 -25.42
CA GLU A 138 9.03 15.98 -25.68
C GLU A 138 8.65 17.31 -26.36
N ALA A 139 9.14 18.41 -25.81
CA ALA A 139 9.16 19.71 -26.48
C ALA A 139 10.54 19.91 -27.12
#